data_AF-A0ABC8SCN0-F1
#
_entry.id   AF-A0ABC8SCN0-F1
#
_cell.length_a   1.000
_cell.length_b   1.000
_cell.length_c   1.000
_cell.angle_alpha   90.00
_cell.angle_beta   90.00
_cell.angle_gamma   90.00
#
_symmetry.space_group_name_H-M   'P 1'
#
loop_
_entity.id
_entity.type
_entity.pdbx_description
1 polymer ?
#
loop_
_entity_poly.entity_id
_entity_poly.type
_entity_poly.pdbx_seq_one_letter_code
_entity_poly.pdbx_strand_id
1 'polypeptide(L)'
;MEKCYPTISEDYQKAVEKCKKKLKGFIAEKHCAPLMLRLAWHSTGTYDLKTKIGGPFGTMKHQAELAHEANIGLDIAVRRLEPIKVQFPILSYANLYQLAGIVAVEVTGGPEIPFHPERPFSFYINLAKIK
;
A
#
# COMPACT_ATOMS: atom_id res chain seq x y z
N MET A 1 15.91 2.14 17.12
CA MET A 1 14.96 3.27 17.05
C MET A 1 13.57 2.72 17.34
N GLU A 2 12.97 3.18 18.44
CA GLU A 2 11.58 2.89 18.76
C GLU A 2 10.66 3.58 17.73
N LYS A 3 9.62 2.89 17.27
CA LYS A 3 8.63 3.44 16.34
C LYS A 3 7.56 4.15 17.15
N CYS A 4 7.32 5.43 16.87
CA CYS A 4 6.20 6.18 17.44
C CYS A 4 5.07 6.20 16.40
N TYR A 5 4.00 5.44 16.66
CA TYR A 5 2.84 5.38 15.77
C TYR A 5 1.82 6.46 16.17
N PRO A 6 1.18 7.13 15.20
CA PRO A 6 0.16 8.13 15.51
C PRO A 6 -1.09 7.48 16.10
N THR A 7 -1.79 8.23 16.95
CA THR A 7 -3.13 7.86 17.39
C THR A 7 -4.11 8.03 16.23
N ILE A 8 -4.98 7.04 16.02
CA ILE A 8 -5.97 7.06 14.96
C ILE A 8 -7.40 7.09 15.53
N SER A 9 -8.36 7.58 14.74
CA SER A 9 -9.76 7.56 15.14
C SER A 9 -10.35 6.15 15.12
N GLU A 10 -11.40 5.92 15.92
CA GLU A 10 -12.11 4.64 15.95
C GLU A 10 -12.71 4.30 14.58
N ASP A 11 -13.22 5.30 13.86
CA ASP A 11 -13.75 5.13 12.51
C ASP A 11 -12.67 4.70 11.51
N TYR A 12 -11.45 5.23 11.65
CA TYR A 12 -10.32 4.80 10.84
C TYR A 12 -9.97 3.33 11.12
N GLN A 13 -9.90 2.94 12.40
CA GLN A 13 -9.63 1.57 12.80
C GLN A 13 -10.68 0.61 12.22
N LYS A 14 -11.97 0.95 12.36
CA LYS A 14 -13.08 0.17 11.79
C LYS A 14 -12.97 0.05 10.27
N ALA A 15 -12.56 1.11 9.58
CA ALA A 15 -12.37 1.09 8.13
C ALA A 15 -11.20 0.20 7.72
N VAL A 16 -10.08 0.21 8.45
CA VAL A 16 -8.93 -0.68 8.23
C VAL A 16 -9.34 -2.14 8.35
N GLU A 17 -10.06 -2.51 9.42
CA GLU A 17 -10.52 -3.89 9.64
C GLU A 17 -11.49 -4.37 8.55
N LYS A 18 -12.45 -3.53 8.17
CA LYS A 18 -13.38 -3.83 7.05
C LYS A 18 -12.63 -3.99 5.73
N CYS A 19 -11.64 -3.13 5.47
CA CYS A 19 -10.81 -3.19 4.28
C CYS A 19 -9.95 -4.48 4.26
N LYS A 20 -9.31 -4.85 5.38
CA LYS A 20 -8.54 -6.10 5.53
C LYS A 20 -9.39 -7.31 5.15
N LYS A 21 -10.62 -7.41 5.68
CA LYS A 21 -11.56 -8.51 5.35
C LYS A 21 -11.92 -8.55 3.87
N LYS A 22 -12.17 -7.38 3.27
CA LYS A 22 -12.51 -7.29 1.84
C LYS A 22 -11.33 -7.67 0.94
N LEU A 23 -10.12 -7.23 1.30
CA LEU A 23 -8.89 -7.59 0.61
C LEU A 23 -8.64 -9.09 0.67
N LYS A 24 -8.88 -9.75 1.81
CA LYS A 24 -8.72 -11.21 1.94
C LYS A 24 -9.55 -11.96 0.91
N GLY A 25 -10.85 -11.66 0.84
CA GLY A 25 -11.75 -12.28 -0.13
C GLY A 25 -11.33 -11.97 -1.58
N PHE A 26 -11.07 -10.70 -1.88
CA PHE A 26 -10.68 -10.27 -3.22
C PHE A 26 -9.37 -10.90 -3.72
N ILE A 27 -8.34 -10.92 -2.87
CA ILE A 27 -7.01 -11.41 -3.25
C ILE A 27 -7.04 -12.93 -3.47
N ALA A 28 -7.77 -13.66 -2.63
CA ALA A 28 -7.99 -15.09 -2.79
C ALA A 28 -8.75 -15.41 -4.08
N GLU A 29 -9.89 -14.73 -4.30
CA GLU A 29 -10.76 -14.96 -5.46
C GLU A 29 -10.07 -14.63 -6.79
N LYS A 30 -9.27 -13.55 -6.85
CA LYS A 30 -8.58 -13.11 -8.07
C LYS A 30 -7.21 -13.74 -8.28
N HIS A 31 -6.77 -14.63 -7.38
CA HIS A 31 -5.45 -15.26 -7.40
C HIS A 31 -4.30 -14.26 -7.64
N CYS A 32 -4.38 -13.09 -7.00
CA CYS A 32 -3.49 -11.96 -7.31
C CYS A 32 -2.53 -11.59 -6.17
N ALA A 33 -2.38 -12.47 -5.18
CA ALA A 33 -1.50 -12.25 -4.03
C ALA A 33 -0.04 -11.87 -4.43
N PRO A 34 0.63 -12.56 -5.38
CA PRO A 34 1.99 -12.18 -5.78
C PRO A 34 2.09 -10.75 -6.31
N LEU A 35 1.07 -10.31 -7.07
CA LEU A 35 1.03 -8.97 -7.63
C LEU A 35 0.78 -7.90 -6.56
N MET A 36 -0.07 -8.18 -5.57
CA MET A 36 -0.33 -7.27 -4.45
C MET A 36 0.88 -7.12 -3.54
N LEU A 37 1.60 -8.22 -3.28
CA LEU A 37 2.85 -8.19 -2.54
C LEU A 37 3.93 -7.40 -3.31
N ARG A 38 4.05 -7.60 -4.64
CA ARG A 38 4.96 -6.82 -5.48
C ARG A 38 4.63 -5.32 -5.44
N LEU A 39 3.35 -4.94 -5.52
CA LEU A 39 2.93 -3.55 -5.42
C LEU A 39 3.37 -2.92 -4.08
N ALA A 40 3.14 -3.63 -2.97
CA ALA A 40 3.53 -3.15 -1.65
C ALA A 40 5.06 -2.99 -1.53
N TRP A 41 5.82 -3.97 -2.01
CA TRP A 41 7.28 -3.95 -2.04
C TRP A 41 7.84 -2.78 -2.85
N HIS A 42 7.40 -2.61 -4.09
CA HIS A 42 7.87 -1.51 -4.96
C HIS A 42 7.48 -0.14 -4.40
N SER A 43 6.32 -0.04 -3.74
CA SER A 43 5.91 1.20 -3.05
C SER A 43 6.81 1.53 -1.86
N THR A 44 7.41 0.54 -1.18
CA THR A 44 8.33 0.77 -0.04
C THR A 44 9.79 0.95 -0.44
N GLY A 45 10.22 0.25 -1.50
CA GLY A 45 11.63 0.08 -1.86
C GLY A 45 12.32 1.35 -2.35
N THR A 46 11.56 2.42 -2.57
CA THR A 46 12.07 3.71 -3.05
C THR A 46 12.56 4.64 -1.94
N TYR A 47 12.44 4.25 -0.66
CA TYR A 47 12.86 5.09 0.46
C TYR A 47 14.38 5.21 0.55
N ASP A 48 14.89 6.43 0.46
CA ASP A 48 16.29 6.75 0.70
C ASP A 48 16.48 7.37 2.09
N LEU A 49 17.33 6.76 2.92
CA LEU A 49 17.54 7.19 4.31
C LEU A 49 18.22 8.57 4.42
N LYS A 50 19.09 8.92 3.47
CA LYS A 50 19.88 10.17 3.52
C LYS A 50 19.02 11.39 3.22
N THR A 51 18.21 11.28 2.18
CA THR A 51 17.34 12.34 1.67
C THR A 51 15.94 12.31 2.28
N LYS A 52 15.53 11.18 2.86
CA LYS A 52 14.18 10.92 3.40
C LYS A 52 13.08 11.03 2.34
N ILE A 53 13.42 10.80 1.07
CA ILE A 53 12.51 10.82 -0.08
C ILE A 53 12.12 9.38 -0.45
N GLY A 54 10.94 9.22 -1.04
CA GLY A 54 10.39 7.93 -1.47
C GLY A 54 9.78 7.15 -0.30
N GLY A 55 9.49 5.87 -0.51
CA GLY A 55 8.86 5.00 0.47
C GLY A 55 7.33 4.96 0.37
N PRO A 56 6.67 4.27 1.32
CA PRO A 56 5.28 3.82 1.19
C PRO A 56 4.25 4.92 1.41
N PHE A 57 4.29 5.99 0.62
CA PHE A 57 3.42 7.16 0.76
C PHE A 57 2.32 7.24 -0.31
N GLY A 58 2.10 6.14 -1.04
CA GLY A 58 0.97 6.00 -1.97
C GLY A 58 1.19 6.62 -3.35
N THR A 59 2.45 6.90 -3.71
CA THR A 59 2.83 7.55 -4.96
C THR A 59 2.77 6.63 -6.17
N MET A 60 2.85 5.31 -5.97
CA MET A 60 2.74 4.28 -7.01
C MET A 60 1.45 4.33 -7.85
N LYS A 61 0.43 5.12 -7.46
CA LYS A 61 -0.75 5.38 -8.30
C LYS A 61 -0.47 6.35 -9.46
N HIS A 62 0.62 7.11 -9.39
CA HIS A 62 0.93 8.15 -10.37
C HIS A 62 1.61 7.56 -11.59
N GLN A 63 1.16 7.97 -12.78
CA GLN A 63 1.68 7.44 -14.05
C GLN A 63 3.19 7.62 -14.19
N ALA A 64 3.76 8.71 -13.66
CA ALA A 64 5.20 8.95 -13.70
C ALA A 64 5.99 7.82 -12.99
N GLU A 65 5.53 7.35 -11.84
CA GLU A 65 6.17 6.26 -11.10
C GLU A 65 5.84 4.89 -11.70
N LEU A 66 4.60 4.68 -12.16
CA LEU A 66 4.21 3.45 -12.88
C LEU A 66 4.98 3.24 -14.18
N ALA A 67 5.44 4.33 -14.81
CA ALA A 67 6.23 4.28 -16.04
C ALA A 67 7.69 3.87 -15.82
N HIS A 68 8.17 3.75 -14.58
CA HIS A 68 9.50 3.21 -14.32
C HIS A 68 9.55 1.74 -14.77
N GLU A 69 10.65 1.32 -15.42
CA GLU A 69 10.81 -0.03 -15.97
C GLU A 69 10.60 -1.13 -14.91
N ALA A 70 11.11 -0.92 -13.70
CA ALA A 70 10.92 -1.84 -12.58
C ALA A 70 9.44 -2.06 -12.21
N ASN A 71 8.56 -1.11 -12.55
CA ASN A 71 7.15 -1.08 -12.18
C ASN A 71 6.21 -1.60 -13.29
N ILE A 72 6.75 -2.10 -14.42
CA ILE A 72 5.94 -2.66 -15.51
C ILE A 72 4.93 -3.69 -14.97
N GLY A 73 3.65 -3.47 -15.27
CA GLY A 73 2.51 -4.30 -14.84
C GLY A 73 1.91 -3.95 -13.47
N LEU A 74 2.47 -3.01 -12.71
CA LEU A 74 1.87 -2.55 -11.44
C LEU A 74 0.63 -1.68 -11.64
N ASP A 75 0.42 -1.13 -12.84
CA ASP A 75 -0.81 -0.43 -13.23
C ASP A 75 -2.03 -1.36 -13.12
N ILE A 76 -1.85 -2.66 -13.39
CA ILE A 76 -2.88 -3.69 -13.23
C ILE A 76 -3.25 -3.82 -11.74
N ALA A 77 -2.26 -3.80 -10.85
CA ALA A 77 -2.48 -3.91 -9.41
C ALA A 77 -3.23 -2.68 -8.87
N VAL A 78 -2.78 -1.48 -9.24
CA VAL A 78 -3.42 -0.20 -8.87
C VAL A 78 -4.87 -0.17 -9.32
N ARG A 79 -5.13 -0.46 -10.61
CA ARG A 79 -6.48 -0.49 -11.19
C ARG A 79 -7.39 -1.54 -10.53
N ARG A 80 -6.85 -2.69 -10.13
CA ARG A 80 -7.59 -3.74 -9.42
C ARG A 80 -7.99 -3.33 -8.00
N LEU A 81 -7.17 -2.53 -7.32
CA LEU A 81 -7.45 -2.04 -5.97
C LEU A 81 -8.36 -0.80 -5.96
N GLU A 82 -8.50 -0.09 -7.08
CA GLU A 82 -9.29 1.14 -7.15
C GLU A 82 -10.76 0.97 -6.71
N PRO A 83 -11.51 -0.07 -7.13
CA PRO A 83 -12.87 -0.28 -6.66
C PRO A 83 -12.97 -0.54 -5.15
N ILE A 84 -11.92 -1.09 -4.53
CA ILE A 84 -11.83 -1.25 -3.07
C ILE A 84 -11.49 0.09 -2.44
N LYS A 85 -10.56 0.87 -3.01
CA LYS A 85 -10.18 2.20 -2.55
C LYS A 85 -11.37 3.15 -2.46
N VAL A 86 -12.26 3.13 -3.46
CA VAL A 86 -13.48 3.96 -3.52
C VAL A 86 -14.42 3.67 -2.34
N GLN A 87 -14.49 2.42 -1.87
CA GLN A 87 -15.32 2.03 -0.73
C GLN A 87 -14.75 2.44 0.62
N PHE A 88 -13.44 2.74 0.67
CA PHE A 88 -12.74 3.17 1.87
C PHE A 88 -12.07 4.53 1.62
N PRO A 89 -12.85 5.63 1.45
CA PRO A 89 -12.31 6.94 1.14
C PRO A 89 -11.37 7.47 2.23
N ILE A 90 -11.64 7.13 3.50
CA ILE A 90 -10.84 7.50 4.67
C ILE A 90 -9.44 6.85 4.68
N LEU A 91 -9.26 5.69 4.04
CA LEU A 91 -7.94 5.06 3.93
C LEU A 91 -7.10 5.77 2.87
N SER A 92 -5.85 6.08 3.20
CA SER A 92 -4.88 6.55 2.21
C SER A 92 -4.48 5.42 1.25
N TYR A 93 -4.06 5.76 0.03
CA TYR A 93 -3.48 4.79 -0.91
C TYR A 93 -2.26 4.08 -0.32
N ALA A 94 -1.44 4.82 0.43
CA ALA A 94 -0.31 4.29 1.19
C ALA A 94 -0.72 3.11 2.09
N ASN A 95 -1.78 3.30 2.88
CA ASN A 95 -2.27 2.27 3.77
C ASN A 95 -2.94 1.12 3.03
N LEU A 96 -3.70 1.42 1.97
CA LEU A 96 -4.32 0.39 1.15
C LEU A 96 -3.29 -0.56 0.52
N TYR A 97 -2.23 -0.04 -0.10
CA TYR A 97 -1.23 -0.86 -0.78
C TYR A 97 -0.45 -1.74 0.19
N GLN A 98 -0.08 -1.19 1.34
CA GLN A 98 0.65 -1.95 2.36
C GLN A 98 -0.23 -2.98 3.05
N LEU A 99 -1.50 -2.66 3.30
CA LEU A 99 -2.47 -3.63 3.80
C LEU A 99 -2.72 -4.75 2.79
N ALA A 100 -2.78 -4.44 1.49
CA ALA A 100 -2.90 -5.44 0.42
C ALA A 100 -1.69 -6.38 0.37
N GLY A 101 -0.47 -5.86 0.57
CA GLY A 101 0.75 -6.69 0.65
C GLY A 101 0.75 -7.63 1.86
N ILE A 102 0.38 -7.12 3.04
CA ILE A 102 0.28 -7.96 4.26
C ILE A 102 -0.78 -9.05 4.09
N VAL A 103 -1.96 -8.68 3.58
CA VAL A 103 -3.04 -9.64 3.33
C VAL A 103 -2.62 -10.66 2.28
N ALA A 104 -1.86 -10.26 1.25
CA ALA A 104 -1.35 -11.20 0.26
C ALA A 104 -0.49 -12.29 0.89
N VAL A 105 0.43 -11.93 1.80
CA VAL A 105 1.23 -12.90 2.55
C VAL A 105 0.34 -13.82 3.38
N GLU A 106 -0.57 -13.25 4.16
CA GLU A 106 -1.47 -14.00 5.06
C GLU A 106 -2.36 -15.00 4.30
N VAL A 107 -2.98 -14.57 3.19
CA VAL A 107 -3.88 -15.40 2.37
C VAL A 107 -3.14 -16.56 1.71
N THR A 108 -1.84 -16.42 1.45
CA THR A 108 -1.00 -17.50 0.90
C THR A 108 -0.42 -18.43 1.95
N GLY A 109 -0.82 -18.31 3.22
CA GLY A 109 -0.34 -19.16 4.32
C GLY A 109 0.96 -18.67 4.96
N GLY A 110 1.37 -17.44 4.68
CA GLY A 110 2.50 -16.79 5.34
C GLY A 110 2.16 -16.31 6.76
N PRO A 111 3.14 -15.71 7.46
CA PRO A 111 2.93 -15.20 8.82
C PRO A 111 1.96 -14.02 8.87
N GLU A 112 1.31 -13.83 10.02
CA GLU A 112 0.59 -12.59 10.28
C GLU A 112 1.58 -11.46 10.57
N ILE A 113 1.55 -10.42 9.73
CA ILE A 113 2.43 -9.25 9.86
C ILE A 113 1.66 -8.13 10.57
N PRO A 114 2.16 -7.56 11.67
CA PRO A 114 1.54 -6.44 12.34
C PRO A 114 1.38 -5.23 11.41
N PHE A 115 0.17 -4.68 11.32
CA PHE A 115 -0.11 -3.48 10.55
C PHE A 115 -0.39 -2.30 11.47
N HIS A 116 0.33 -1.21 11.26
CA HIS A 116 0.09 0.06 11.96
C HIS A 116 -0.42 1.08 10.93
N PRO A 117 -1.63 1.63 11.12
CA PRO A 117 -2.24 2.60 10.21
C PRO A 117 -1.60 3.99 10.32
N GLU A 118 -2.06 4.88 9.43
CA GLU A 118 -1.55 6.23 9.16
C GLU A 118 -0.07 6.35 8.77
N ARG A 119 0.16 6.30 7.45
CA ARG A 119 1.36 6.85 6.82
C ARG A 119 1.01 8.28 6.37
N PRO A 120 1.69 9.33 6.88
CA PRO A 120 1.41 10.70 6.47
C PRO A 120 1.60 10.84 4.96
N PHE A 121 0.64 11.43 4.28
CA PHE A 121 0.79 11.79 2.87
C PHE A 121 1.84 12.91 2.78
N SER A 122 2.99 12.65 2.14
CA SER A 122 3.95 13.71 1.91
C SER A 122 3.53 14.49 0.67
N PHE A 123 3.02 15.71 0.88
CA PHE A 123 2.62 16.65 -0.18
C PHE A 123 3.81 17.11 -1.05
N TYR A 124 5.05 16.85 -0.64
CA TYR A 124 6.28 17.30 -1.30
C TYR A 124 7.09 16.14 -1.89
N ILE A 125 6.42 15.14 -2.45
CA ILE A 125 7.13 14.08 -3.18
C ILE A 125 7.30 14.51 -4.64
N ASN A 126 8.51 14.91 -5.01
CA ASN A 126 8.90 15.04 -6.40
C ASN A 126 9.09 13.64 -7.00
N LEU A 127 8.12 13.19 -7.79
CA LEU A 127 8.12 11.87 -8.43
C LEU A 127 9.37 11.62 -9.28
N ALA A 128 9.97 12.65 -9.89
CA ALA A 128 11.20 12.50 -10.68
C ALA A 128 12.44 12.16 -9.83
N LYS A 129 12.36 12.31 -8.50
CA LYS A 129 13.43 11.96 -7.56
C LYS A 129 13.24 10.57 -6.94
N ILE A 130 12.09 9.93 -7.15
CA ILE A 130 11.88 8.52 -6.79
C ILE A 130 12.49 7.69 -7.92
N LYS A 131 13.44 6.80 -7.60
CA LYS A 131 14.01 5.83 -8.53
C LYS A 131 13.93 4.44 -7.92
#